data_AF-A0A1A8XW10-F1
#
_entry.id   AF-A0A1A8XW10-F1
#
_cell.length_a   1.000
_cell.length_b   1.000
_cell.length_c   1.000
_cell.angle_alpha   90.00
_cell.angle_beta   90.00
_cell.angle_gamma   90.00
#
_symmetry.space_group_name_H-M   'P 1'
#
loop_
_entity.id
_entity.type
_entity.pdbx_description
1 polymer ?
#
loop_
_entity_poly.entity_id
_entity_poly.type
_entity_poly.pdbx_seq_one_letter_code
_entity_poly.pdbx_strand_id
1 'polypeptide(L)'
;MAWGSTVSPLDVTDVFQEQVISDAGSPGGLSTVYKVYKGAPEHVIAIPEAYLVNVIGDGVSDNLVSPPDGSVPSATLIVPRRNNGPIVQIDLAAGQAISVQYTGFSGTREMDTFWTWNRARNLDDFRRGLQCFDSGTQNFAYADIQGNIAYFAASEVPLREDLQAGTVVGLPPWFIRNGSGGNEWLPRPPQADQAIPYQILPMDEMPHLINPPAGWFVNANNDPAGTVLDNNPLNQLRPGGGLYYLNAGYDAGFRAGRITELIQSKPGPRRGNALQRVARSIHPQQHRRHARQRAAAARDDAAGFPGRRRLRGGRRVHTPRASSERLRALITSRISA
;
A
#
# COMPACT_ATOMS: atom_id res chain seq x y z
N MET A 1 -29.47 4.14 -5.31
CA MET A 1 -28.36 3.57 -4.53
C MET A 1 -27.45 4.68 -4.05
N ALA A 2 -26.63 4.44 -3.04
CA ALA A 2 -25.54 5.28 -2.59
C ALA A 2 -24.32 4.40 -2.31
N TRP A 3 -23.13 4.90 -2.61
CA TRP A 3 -21.89 4.22 -2.29
C TRP A 3 -20.85 5.22 -1.81
N GLY A 4 -19.80 4.71 -1.17
CA GLY A 4 -18.64 5.51 -0.77
C GLY A 4 -17.42 4.62 -0.63
N SER A 5 -16.23 5.20 -0.60
CA SER A 5 -14.99 4.45 -0.49
C SER A 5 -14.09 4.91 0.65
N THR A 6 -13.23 3.99 1.07
CA THR A 6 -12.07 4.26 1.93
C THR A 6 -10.89 3.47 1.38
N VAL A 7 -9.67 3.99 1.56
CA VAL A 7 -8.45 3.28 1.17
C VAL A 7 -8.39 1.91 1.84
N SER A 8 -8.10 0.88 1.05
CA SER A 8 -7.74 -0.44 1.54
C SER A 8 -6.26 -0.65 1.27
N PRO A 9 -5.41 -0.89 2.27
CA PRO A 9 -4.00 -1.13 2.01
C PRO A 9 -3.80 -2.61 1.62
N LEU A 10 -4.45 -3.12 0.59
CA LEU A 10 -4.19 -4.50 0.13
C LEU A 10 -2.79 -4.54 -0.49
N ASP A 11 -2.06 -5.63 -0.23
CA ASP A 11 -0.71 -5.83 -0.74
C ASP A 11 -0.75 -6.35 -2.19
N VAL A 12 -0.64 -5.39 -3.10
CA VAL A 12 -0.67 -5.58 -4.56
C VAL A 12 0.68 -5.27 -5.22
N THR A 13 1.75 -5.18 -4.42
CA THR A 13 3.09 -4.78 -4.89
C THR A 13 4.14 -5.64 -4.22
N ASP A 14 5.09 -6.19 -4.99
CA ASP A 14 6.30 -6.79 -4.43
C ASP A 14 7.54 -6.05 -4.97
N VAL A 15 8.58 -6.00 -4.15
CA VAL A 15 9.88 -5.45 -4.52
C VAL A 15 10.89 -6.58 -4.48
N PHE A 16 11.73 -6.69 -5.49
CA PHE A 16 12.67 -7.79 -5.63
C PHE A 16 14.10 -7.30 -5.75
N GLN A 17 15.01 -8.00 -5.08
CA GLN A 17 16.43 -7.92 -5.39
C GLN A 17 16.74 -8.92 -6.51
N GLU A 18 17.02 -8.39 -7.69
CA GLU A 18 17.41 -9.14 -8.87
C GLU A 18 18.92 -9.39 -8.90
N GLN A 19 19.30 -10.50 -9.52
CA GLN A 19 20.66 -10.71 -10.01
C GLN A 19 20.68 -10.32 -11.49
N VAL A 20 21.62 -9.48 -11.89
CA VAL A 20 21.74 -8.98 -13.27
C VAL A 20 23.14 -9.26 -13.82
N ILE A 21 23.18 -9.59 -15.10
CA ILE A 21 24.41 -9.81 -15.86
C ILE A 21 24.41 -8.93 -17.11
N SER A 22 25.61 -8.56 -17.56
CA SER A 22 25.77 -7.93 -18.87
C SER A 22 25.38 -8.91 -19.97
N ASP A 23 24.55 -8.45 -20.90
CA ASP A 23 24.05 -9.26 -22.01
C ASP A 23 23.93 -8.39 -23.27
N ALA A 24 24.88 -8.54 -24.17
CA ALA A 24 24.91 -7.79 -25.43
C ALA A 24 23.78 -8.17 -26.40
N GLY A 25 23.12 -9.32 -26.18
CA GLY A 25 21.94 -9.74 -26.96
C GLY A 25 20.64 -9.16 -26.44
N SER A 26 20.65 -8.57 -25.24
CA SER A 26 19.48 -7.93 -24.63
C SER A 26 19.28 -6.50 -25.15
N PRO A 27 18.04 -6.07 -25.46
CA PRO A 27 17.75 -4.68 -25.83
C PRO A 27 18.20 -3.65 -24.79
N GLY A 28 18.21 -4.01 -23.51
CA GLY A 28 18.71 -3.16 -22.42
C GLY A 28 20.18 -3.36 -22.05
N GLY A 29 20.92 -4.20 -22.80
CA GLY A 29 22.31 -4.55 -22.49
C GLY A 29 22.50 -5.41 -21.24
N LEU A 30 21.40 -5.82 -20.61
CA LEU A 30 21.37 -6.55 -19.34
C LEU A 30 20.34 -7.66 -19.40
N SER A 31 20.58 -8.72 -18.64
CA SER A 31 19.60 -9.78 -18.40
C SER A 31 19.53 -10.11 -16.91
N THR A 32 18.32 -10.44 -16.44
CA THR A 32 18.14 -10.95 -15.08
C THR A 32 18.42 -12.46 -15.03
N VAL A 33 19.01 -12.90 -13.91
CA VAL A 33 19.26 -14.32 -13.64
C VAL A 33 18.11 -14.86 -12.80
N TYR A 34 17.25 -15.64 -13.45
CA TYR A 34 16.09 -16.25 -12.83
C TYR A 34 16.17 -17.78 -12.97
N LYS A 35 16.25 -18.49 -11.84
CA LYS A 35 16.53 -19.93 -11.83
C LYS A 35 15.38 -20.77 -12.38
N VAL A 36 14.17 -20.26 -12.31
CA VAL A 36 12.94 -21.04 -12.53
C VAL A 36 12.39 -20.89 -13.96
N TYR A 37 12.84 -19.91 -14.77
CA TYR A 37 12.49 -19.85 -16.20
C TYR A 37 13.57 -20.50 -17.06
N LYS A 38 13.44 -21.82 -17.27
CA LYS A 38 14.18 -22.59 -18.30
C LYS A 38 15.72 -22.54 -18.21
N GLY A 39 16.29 -22.01 -17.13
CA GLY A 39 17.74 -21.87 -16.94
C GLY A 39 18.41 -20.82 -17.84
N ALA A 40 17.65 -20.01 -18.58
CA ALA A 40 18.17 -18.97 -19.45
C ALA A 40 17.97 -17.58 -18.82
N PRO A 41 18.93 -16.65 -18.95
CA PRO A 41 18.74 -15.26 -18.55
C PRO A 41 17.53 -14.63 -19.24
N GLU A 42 16.79 -13.79 -18.52
CA GLU A 42 15.67 -13.02 -19.07
C GLU A 42 16.16 -11.62 -19.46
N HIS A 43 15.95 -11.22 -20.70
CA HIS A 43 16.34 -9.90 -21.18
C HIS A 43 15.63 -8.78 -20.42
N VAL A 44 16.41 -7.82 -19.93
CA VAL A 44 15.92 -6.52 -19.50
C VAL A 44 15.61 -5.69 -20.74
N ILE A 45 14.42 -5.09 -20.79
CA ILE A 45 14.01 -4.25 -21.92
C ILE A 45 14.22 -2.79 -21.55
N ALA A 46 14.87 -2.02 -22.44
CA ALA A 46 14.92 -0.57 -22.32
C ALA A 46 13.70 0.05 -23.00
N ILE A 47 12.94 0.87 -22.26
CA ILE A 47 11.87 1.71 -22.78
C ILE A 47 12.44 3.12 -22.92
N PRO A 48 12.73 3.61 -24.14
CA PRO A 48 13.31 4.92 -24.34
C PRO A 48 12.39 6.04 -23.86
N GLU A 49 12.96 7.04 -23.21
CA GLU A 49 12.24 8.19 -22.69
C GLU A 49 12.95 9.49 -23.08
N ALA A 50 12.16 10.54 -23.34
CA ALA A 50 12.67 11.88 -23.59
C ALA A 50 12.04 12.84 -22.59
N TYR A 51 12.90 13.51 -21.84
CA TYR A 51 12.51 14.55 -20.90
C TYR A 51 12.85 15.90 -21.50
N LEU A 52 11.92 16.85 -21.40
CA LEU A 52 12.12 18.22 -21.88
C LEU A 52 11.78 19.19 -20.75
N VAL A 53 12.55 20.28 -20.67
CA VAL A 53 12.40 21.33 -19.68
C VAL A 53 12.25 22.68 -20.37
N ASN A 54 11.48 23.59 -19.78
CA ASN A 54 11.45 24.97 -20.25
C ASN A 54 12.81 25.65 -19.96
N VAL A 55 13.22 26.53 -20.87
CA VAL A 55 14.38 27.39 -20.62
C VAL A 55 13.97 28.43 -19.58
N ILE A 56 14.62 28.38 -18.42
CA ILE A 56 14.34 29.31 -17.34
C ILE A 56 15.05 30.64 -17.63
N GLY A 57 14.29 31.74 -17.62
CA GLY A 57 14.84 33.10 -17.59
C GLY A 57 14.87 33.86 -18.93
N ASP A 58 14.43 33.24 -20.03
CA ASP A 58 14.32 33.92 -21.33
C ASP A 58 12.94 34.55 -21.59
N GLY A 59 11.96 34.28 -20.71
CA GLY A 59 10.62 34.86 -20.76
C GLY A 59 9.69 34.23 -21.81
N VAL A 60 10.09 33.11 -22.42
CA VAL A 60 9.27 32.39 -23.42
C VAL A 60 8.63 31.17 -22.76
N SER A 61 7.31 31.02 -22.90
CA SER A 61 6.59 29.83 -22.44
C SER A 61 6.75 28.67 -23.43
N ASP A 62 6.82 27.44 -22.90
CA ASP A 62 6.81 26.18 -23.66
C ASP A 62 7.97 26.03 -24.67
N ASN A 63 9.11 26.68 -24.40
CA ASN A 63 10.37 26.58 -25.14
C ASN A 63 11.19 25.35 -24.72
N LEU A 64 10.61 24.18 -24.90
CA LEU A 64 11.12 22.91 -24.41
C LEU A 64 12.49 22.53 -25.02
N VAL A 65 13.46 22.25 -24.16
CA VAL A 65 14.81 21.74 -24.52
C VAL A 65 15.16 20.50 -23.70
N SER A 66 16.12 19.70 -24.17
CA SER A 66 16.67 18.61 -23.37
C SER A 66 17.35 19.13 -22.10
N PRO A 67 17.24 18.43 -20.95
CA PRO A 67 17.97 18.77 -19.73
C PRO A 67 19.47 18.90 -20.01
N PRO A 68 20.11 20.00 -19.58
CA PRO A 68 21.47 20.32 -19.97
C PRO A 68 22.55 19.42 -19.35
N ASP A 69 22.24 18.73 -18.25
CA ASP A 69 23.22 17.96 -17.48
C ASP A 69 23.19 16.45 -17.75
N GLY A 70 22.28 15.96 -18.60
CA GLY A 70 22.12 14.54 -18.90
C GLY A 70 21.85 13.67 -17.66
N SER A 71 21.45 14.29 -16.54
CA SER A 71 21.23 13.60 -15.26
C SER A 71 19.99 12.70 -15.27
N VAL A 72 19.11 12.91 -16.25
CA VAL A 72 17.90 12.11 -16.43
C VAL A 72 18.21 10.92 -17.34
N PRO A 73 17.99 9.67 -16.88
CA PRO A 73 18.16 8.49 -17.72
C PRO A 73 17.33 8.59 -19.01
N SER A 74 17.90 8.17 -20.13
CA SER A 74 17.23 8.16 -21.44
C SER A 74 16.31 6.96 -21.67
N ALA A 75 16.16 6.11 -20.67
CA ALA A 75 15.29 4.95 -20.72
C ALA A 75 14.94 4.44 -19.32
N THR A 76 13.74 3.89 -19.19
CA THR A 76 13.37 3.02 -18.07
C THR A 76 13.72 1.58 -18.43
N LEU A 77 14.47 0.91 -17.57
CA LEU A 77 14.77 -0.52 -17.71
C LEU A 77 13.67 -1.33 -17.03
N ILE A 78 13.05 -2.26 -17.76
CA ILE A 78 11.96 -3.09 -17.25
C ILE A 78 12.32 -4.57 -17.24
N VAL A 79 11.76 -5.30 -16.28
CA VAL A 79 11.83 -6.76 -16.19
C VAL A 79 10.46 -7.34 -16.62
N PRO A 80 10.37 -8.02 -17.78
CA PRO A 80 9.09 -8.46 -18.34
C PRO A 80 8.23 -9.28 -17.38
N ARG A 81 8.80 -10.32 -16.73
CA ARG A 81 8.06 -11.15 -15.75
C ARG A 81 7.62 -10.42 -14.48
N ARG A 82 8.07 -9.18 -14.24
CA ARG A 82 7.65 -8.34 -13.11
C ARG A 82 6.44 -7.49 -13.44
N ASN A 83 5.54 -8.01 -14.27
CA ASN A 83 4.45 -7.24 -14.89
C ASN A 83 5.00 -6.01 -15.65
N ASN A 84 6.08 -6.21 -16.41
CA ASN A 84 6.85 -5.11 -17.04
C ASN A 84 7.36 -4.05 -16.05
N GLY A 85 7.65 -4.50 -14.82
CA GLY A 85 8.04 -3.64 -13.72
C GLY A 85 9.43 -3.01 -13.89
N PRO A 86 9.63 -1.76 -13.45
CA PRO A 86 10.89 -1.06 -13.62
C PRO A 86 11.97 -1.55 -12.65
N ILE A 87 13.21 -1.45 -13.10
CA ILE A 87 14.39 -1.44 -12.24
C ILE A 87 14.54 -0.02 -11.69
N VAL A 88 14.43 0.13 -10.37
CA VAL A 88 14.49 1.42 -9.67
C VAL A 88 15.87 1.73 -9.11
N GLN A 89 16.74 0.71 -9.00
CA GLN A 89 18.13 0.86 -8.59
C GLN A 89 18.97 -0.24 -9.20
N ILE A 90 20.20 0.07 -9.61
CA ILE A 90 21.14 -0.90 -10.15
C ILE A 90 22.55 -0.68 -9.60
N ASP A 91 23.20 -1.77 -9.23
CA ASP A 91 24.62 -1.86 -8.89
C ASP A 91 25.25 -2.91 -9.79
N LEU A 92 25.81 -2.46 -10.91
CA LEU A 92 26.46 -3.34 -11.89
C LEU A 92 27.75 -3.97 -11.36
N ALA A 93 28.43 -3.34 -10.41
CA ALA A 93 29.65 -3.91 -9.82
C ALA A 93 29.32 -5.10 -8.92
N ALA A 94 28.18 -5.02 -8.20
CA ALA A 94 27.66 -6.12 -7.41
C ALA A 94 26.84 -7.13 -8.23
N GLY A 95 26.46 -6.80 -9.48
CA GLY A 95 25.56 -7.62 -10.30
C GLY A 95 24.14 -7.66 -9.73
N GLN A 96 23.68 -6.58 -9.10
CA GLN A 96 22.41 -6.50 -8.39
C GLN A 96 21.52 -5.37 -8.91
N ALA A 97 20.21 -5.58 -8.88
CA ALA A 97 19.24 -4.55 -9.16
C ALA A 97 18.02 -4.68 -8.24
N ILE A 98 17.26 -3.59 -8.07
CA ILE A 98 15.97 -3.61 -7.39
C ILE A 98 14.87 -3.40 -8.44
N SER A 99 13.96 -4.35 -8.56
CA SER A 99 12.78 -4.27 -9.43
C SER A 99 11.50 -4.15 -8.61
N VAL A 100 10.47 -3.55 -9.19
CA VAL A 100 9.14 -3.43 -8.57
C VAL A 100 8.12 -4.11 -9.44
N GLN A 101 7.28 -4.98 -8.87
CA GLN A 101 6.14 -5.58 -9.54
C GLN A 101 4.86 -5.06 -8.90
N TYR A 102 4.01 -4.40 -9.69
CA TYR A 102 2.76 -3.79 -9.23
C TYR A 102 1.62 -4.13 -10.19
N THR A 103 0.42 -4.37 -9.65
CA THR A 103 -0.75 -4.69 -10.48
C THR A 103 -1.18 -3.54 -11.38
N GLY A 104 -0.96 -2.29 -10.95
CA GLY A 104 -1.29 -1.10 -11.72
C GLY A 104 -0.38 -0.83 -12.93
N PHE A 105 0.61 -1.69 -13.22
CA PHE A 105 1.40 -1.62 -14.46
C PHE A 105 0.72 -2.28 -15.66
N SER A 106 -0.42 -2.96 -15.46
CA SER A 106 -1.24 -3.50 -16.55
C SER A 106 -2.30 -2.49 -17.01
N GLY A 107 -2.95 -2.77 -18.16
CA GLY A 107 -4.09 -1.98 -18.63
C GLY A 107 -5.33 -2.23 -17.78
N THR A 108 -5.44 -1.50 -16.67
CA THR A 108 -6.53 -1.63 -15.68
C THR A 108 -7.82 -0.92 -16.12
N ARG A 109 -8.95 -1.26 -15.49
CA ARG A 109 -10.31 -0.90 -15.96
C ARG A 109 -11.15 -0.15 -14.93
N GLU A 110 -10.53 0.63 -14.04
CA GLU A 110 -11.27 1.40 -13.02
C GLU A 110 -12.29 2.36 -13.66
N MET A 111 -12.01 2.87 -14.87
CA MET A 111 -12.97 3.68 -15.62
C MET A 111 -14.26 2.92 -15.95
N ASP A 112 -14.17 1.63 -16.29
CA ASP A 112 -15.33 0.78 -16.56
C ASP A 112 -16.15 0.53 -15.30
N THR A 113 -15.48 0.40 -14.14
CA THR A 113 -16.14 0.33 -12.82
C THR A 113 -17.04 1.55 -12.62
N PHE A 114 -16.48 2.75 -12.71
CA PHE A 114 -17.23 3.98 -12.43
C PHE A 114 -18.29 4.26 -13.50
N TRP A 115 -18.01 3.94 -14.77
CA TRP A 115 -18.99 4.04 -15.85
C TRP A 115 -20.20 3.14 -15.62
N THR A 116 -19.95 1.92 -15.15
CA THR A 116 -20.98 0.94 -14.78
C THR A 116 -21.80 1.44 -13.59
N TRP A 117 -21.14 1.92 -12.53
CA TRP A 117 -21.83 2.42 -11.33
C TRP A 117 -22.65 3.68 -11.58
N ASN A 118 -22.24 4.54 -12.51
CA ASN A 118 -23.05 5.71 -12.90
C ASN A 118 -24.43 5.34 -13.47
N ARG A 119 -24.63 4.08 -13.91
CA ARG A 119 -25.89 3.56 -14.45
C ARG A 119 -26.50 2.45 -13.61
N ALA A 120 -25.86 2.07 -12.51
CA ALA A 120 -26.26 0.94 -11.69
C ALA A 120 -27.59 1.22 -10.97
N ARG A 121 -28.48 0.22 -10.99
CA ARG A 121 -29.83 0.31 -10.44
C ARG A 121 -29.98 -0.45 -9.13
N ASN A 122 -29.11 -1.42 -8.89
CA ASN A 122 -29.17 -2.35 -7.77
C ASN A 122 -27.77 -2.87 -7.39
N LEU A 123 -27.72 -3.73 -6.37
CA LEU A 123 -26.49 -4.31 -5.85
C LEU A 123 -25.78 -5.18 -6.89
N ASP A 124 -26.51 -5.87 -7.77
CA ASP A 124 -25.90 -6.73 -8.80
C ASP A 124 -25.18 -5.90 -9.86
N ASP A 125 -25.74 -4.77 -10.29
CA ASP A 125 -25.04 -3.82 -11.17
C ASP A 125 -23.78 -3.26 -10.49
N PHE A 126 -23.84 -3.00 -9.18
CA PHE A 126 -22.68 -2.55 -8.41
C PHE A 126 -21.59 -3.63 -8.37
N ARG A 127 -21.96 -4.88 -8.09
CA ARG A 127 -21.04 -6.03 -8.11
C ARG A 127 -20.42 -6.27 -9.47
N ARG A 128 -21.15 -6.06 -10.56
CA ARG A 128 -20.61 -6.12 -11.92
C ARG A 128 -19.53 -5.07 -12.15
N GLY A 129 -19.73 -3.83 -11.69
CA GLY A 129 -18.71 -2.81 -11.79
C GLY A 129 -17.47 -3.10 -10.94
N LEU A 130 -17.63 -3.74 -9.77
CA LEU A 130 -16.50 -4.15 -8.92
C LEU A 130 -15.52 -5.09 -9.63
N GLN A 131 -15.99 -5.91 -10.57
CA GLN A 131 -15.14 -6.85 -11.33
C GLN A 131 -14.12 -6.16 -12.24
N CYS A 132 -14.29 -4.85 -12.51
CA CYS A 132 -13.35 -4.06 -13.30
C CYS A 132 -12.45 -3.17 -12.43
N PHE A 133 -12.55 -3.26 -11.09
CA PHE A 133 -11.73 -2.45 -10.20
C PHE A 133 -10.42 -3.19 -9.93
N ASP A 134 -9.49 -3.09 -10.88
CA ASP A 134 -8.34 -3.98 -10.97
C ASP A 134 -7.17 -3.53 -10.05
N SER A 135 -6.98 -2.22 -9.87
CA SER A 135 -5.90 -1.63 -9.08
C SER A 135 -6.35 -0.45 -8.21
N GLY A 136 -5.43 0.07 -7.39
CA GLY A 136 -5.66 1.24 -6.51
C GLY A 136 -6.41 0.92 -5.20
N THR A 137 -6.62 -0.38 -4.90
CA THR A 137 -7.03 -0.97 -3.63
C THR A 137 -7.96 -0.13 -2.76
N GLN A 138 -9.26 -0.38 -2.88
CA GLN A 138 -10.29 0.36 -2.14
C GLN A 138 -11.23 -0.58 -1.40
N ASN A 139 -11.80 -0.07 -0.32
CA ASN A 139 -12.99 -0.61 0.27
C ASN A 139 -14.18 0.21 -0.21
N PHE A 140 -15.28 -0.45 -0.52
CA PHE A 140 -16.50 0.15 -1.02
C PHE A 140 -17.66 -0.18 -0.10
N ALA A 141 -18.36 0.86 0.34
CA ALA A 141 -19.64 0.79 1.01
C ALA A 141 -20.76 0.95 -0.03
N TYR A 142 -21.83 0.18 0.11
CA TYR A 142 -23.04 0.27 -0.72
C TYR A 142 -24.29 0.28 0.15
N ALA A 143 -25.28 1.09 -0.24
CA ALA A 143 -26.64 1.04 0.29
C ALA A 143 -27.69 1.38 -0.78
N ASP A 144 -28.92 0.86 -0.64
CA ASP A 144 -30.03 1.22 -1.54
C ASP A 144 -31.40 1.32 -0.87
N ILE A 145 -32.40 1.70 -1.67
CA ILE A 145 -33.78 1.90 -1.23
C ILE A 145 -34.54 0.59 -0.95
N GLN A 146 -33.98 -0.57 -1.36
CA GLN A 146 -34.52 -1.88 -1.02
C GLN A 146 -34.03 -2.35 0.36
N GLY A 147 -33.16 -1.56 1.01
CA GLY A 147 -32.62 -1.84 2.32
C GLY A 147 -31.32 -2.64 2.30
N ASN A 148 -30.70 -2.83 1.13
CA ASN A 148 -29.42 -3.51 1.06
C ASN A 148 -28.32 -2.65 1.71
N ILE A 149 -27.43 -3.28 2.46
CA ILE A 149 -26.20 -2.68 3.02
C ILE A 149 -25.06 -3.65 2.75
N ALA A 150 -24.06 -3.21 2.00
CA ALA A 150 -22.95 -4.08 1.61
C ALA A 150 -21.59 -3.38 1.73
N TYR A 151 -20.55 -4.21 1.85
CA TYR A 151 -19.16 -3.82 1.84
C TYR A 151 -18.36 -4.76 0.96
N PHE A 152 -17.38 -4.23 0.24
CA PHE A 152 -16.46 -4.99 -0.58
C PHE A 152 -15.06 -4.37 -0.49
N ALA A 153 -14.04 -5.17 -0.22
CA ALA A 153 -12.66 -4.82 -0.57
C ALA A 153 -12.43 -5.20 -2.04
N ALA A 154 -11.79 -4.34 -2.81
CA ALA A 154 -11.60 -4.55 -4.25
C ALA A 154 -10.21 -4.11 -4.71
N SER A 155 -9.56 -5.04 -5.39
CA SER A 155 -8.37 -4.94 -6.23
C SER A 155 -8.04 -6.35 -6.73
N GLU A 156 -7.22 -6.46 -7.75
CA GLU A 156 -6.50 -7.69 -8.06
C GLU A 156 -5.37 -7.90 -7.04
N VAL A 157 -5.53 -8.88 -6.14
CA VAL A 157 -4.50 -9.25 -5.15
C VAL A 157 -3.74 -10.46 -5.66
N PRO A 158 -2.44 -10.35 -5.97
CA PRO A 158 -1.68 -11.43 -6.60
C PRO A 158 -1.40 -12.59 -5.64
N LEU A 159 -1.54 -13.82 -6.15
CA LEU A 159 -1.14 -15.03 -5.44
C LEU A 159 0.36 -15.30 -5.65
N ARG A 160 1.09 -15.41 -4.55
CA ARG A 160 2.54 -15.64 -4.52
C ARG A 160 2.88 -17.11 -4.30
N GLU A 161 3.88 -17.63 -5.01
CA GLU A 161 4.17 -19.06 -5.08
C GLU A 161 4.46 -19.71 -3.73
N ASP A 162 5.26 -19.07 -2.87
CA ASP A 162 5.61 -19.60 -1.55
C ASP A 162 4.43 -19.58 -0.58
N LEU A 163 3.65 -18.49 -0.60
CA LEU A 163 2.44 -18.38 0.19
C LEU A 163 1.44 -19.46 -0.21
N GLN A 164 1.30 -19.76 -1.51
CA GLN A 164 0.46 -20.85 -1.96
C GLN A 164 1.02 -22.24 -1.63
N ALA A 165 2.34 -22.36 -1.42
CA ALA A 165 2.96 -23.54 -0.83
C ALA A 165 2.83 -23.61 0.71
N GLY A 166 2.16 -22.65 1.35
CA GLY A 166 1.92 -22.64 2.79
C GLY A 166 3.12 -22.20 3.63
N THR A 167 4.10 -21.52 3.03
CA THR A 167 5.34 -21.11 3.68
C THR A 167 5.75 -19.70 3.27
N VAL A 168 6.82 -19.18 3.88
CA VAL A 168 7.51 -17.97 3.43
C VAL A 168 8.95 -18.32 3.09
N VAL A 169 9.36 -18.06 1.85
CA VAL A 169 10.73 -18.32 1.39
C VAL A 169 11.58 -17.06 1.53
N GLY A 170 12.34 -16.97 2.63
CA GLY A 170 13.20 -15.82 2.91
C GLY A 170 12.42 -14.68 3.57
N LEU A 171 12.35 -13.54 2.91
CA LEU A 171 11.66 -12.35 3.44
C LEU A 171 10.19 -12.33 3.01
N PRO A 172 9.26 -11.92 3.91
CA PRO A 172 7.84 -11.90 3.60
C PRO A 172 7.47 -10.77 2.62
N PRO A 173 6.24 -10.75 2.07
CA PRO A 173 5.84 -9.88 0.96
C PRO A 173 6.11 -8.37 1.13
N TRP A 174 6.05 -7.87 2.36
CA TRP A 174 6.23 -6.46 2.69
C TRP A 174 7.71 -6.01 2.81
N PHE A 175 8.67 -6.85 2.41
CA PHE A 175 10.10 -6.54 2.33
C PHE A 175 10.64 -6.77 0.91
N ILE A 176 11.91 -6.44 0.69
CA ILE A 176 12.61 -6.74 -0.57
C ILE A 176 12.85 -8.25 -0.65
N ARG A 177 12.24 -8.92 -1.62
CA ARG A 177 12.27 -10.37 -1.77
C ARG A 177 13.36 -10.83 -2.74
N ASN A 178 13.67 -12.11 -2.72
CA ASN A 178 14.62 -12.69 -3.67
C ASN A 178 14.02 -12.74 -5.08
N GLY A 179 14.65 -12.06 -6.03
CA GLY A 179 14.21 -11.98 -7.42
C GLY A 179 14.56 -13.19 -8.29
N SER A 180 15.43 -14.08 -7.82
CA SER A 180 15.88 -15.27 -8.56
C SER A 180 14.95 -16.49 -8.46
N GLY A 181 13.79 -16.35 -7.80
CA GLY A 181 12.73 -17.35 -7.67
C GLY A 181 12.40 -17.75 -6.22
N GLY A 182 11.29 -18.48 -6.07
CA GLY A 182 10.70 -18.85 -4.78
C GLY A 182 9.78 -17.78 -4.17
N ASN A 183 9.55 -16.65 -4.85
CA ASN A 183 8.73 -15.53 -4.38
C ASN A 183 7.83 -14.93 -5.48
N GLU A 184 7.71 -15.58 -6.63
CA GLU A 184 7.03 -15.04 -7.80
C GLU A 184 5.51 -14.99 -7.64
N TRP A 185 4.88 -14.08 -8.38
CA TRP A 185 3.45 -14.16 -8.64
C TRP A 185 3.17 -15.36 -9.56
N LEU A 186 2.18 -16.17 -9.21
CA LEU A 186 1.82 -17.33 -10.00
C LEU A 186 1.27 -16.89 -11.36
N PRO A 187 1.82 -17.37 -12.50
CA PRO A 187 1.35 -16.95 -13.81
C PRO A 187 -0.05 -17.49 -14.11
N ARG A 188 -0.81 -16.74 -14.92
CA ARG A 188 -2.12 -17.15 -15.42
C ARG A 188 -2.31 -16.66 -16.86
N PRO A 189 -2.95 -17.46 -17.75
CA PRO A 189 -3.39 -16.95 -19.04
C PRO A 189 -4.31 -15.72 -18.87
N PRO A 190 -4.23 -14.71 -19.75
CA PRO A 190 -5.10 -13.54 -19.70
C PRO A 190 -6.58 -13.92 -19.68
N GLN A 191 -7.38 -13.19 -18.90
CA GLN A 191 -8.83 -13.40 -18.80
C GLN A 191 -9.57 -12.11 -19.14
N ALA A 192 -10.82 -12.22 -19.60
CA ALA A 192 -11.62 -11.05 -19.97
C ALA A 192 -11.98 -10.17 -18.75
N ASP A 193 -12.02 -10.76 -17.57
CA ASP A 193 -12.39 -10.17 -16.30
C ASP A 193 -11.17 -9.89 -15.38
N GLN A 194 -9.95 -9.96 -15.92
CA GLN A 194 -8.72 -9.76 -15.15
C GLN A 194 -7.68 -8.96 -15.96
N ALA A 195 -7.09 -7.92 -15.38
CA ALA A 195 -6.12 -7.06 -16.02
C ALA A 195 -4.69 -7.65 -16.02
N ILE A 196 -4.24 -8.21 -14.90
CA ILE A 196 -2.87 -8.73 -14.80
C ILE A 196 -2.74 -10.17 -15.33
N PRO A 197 -1.58 -10.58 -15.89
CA PRO A 197 -1.35 -11.96 -16.37
C PRO A 197 -0.91 -12.94 -15.26
N TYR A 198 -1.47 -12.82 -14.06
CA TYR A 198 -1.12 -13.60 -12.88
C TYR A 198 -2.36 -14.12 -12.16
N GLN A 199 -2.24 -15.15 -11.34
CA GLN A 199 -3.34 -15.60 -10.50
C GLN A 199 -3.59 -14.55 -9.41
N ILE A 200 -4.86 -14.27 -9.17
CA ILE A 200 -5.31 -13.35 -8.12
C ILE A 200 -6.15 -14.10 -7.09
N LEU A 201 -6.26 -13.52 -5.90
CA LEU A 201 -7.21 -13.95 -4.90
C LEU A 201 -8.63 -13.88 -5.49
N PRO A 202 -9.39 -14.99 -5.52
CA PRO A 202 -10.73 -14.97 -6.07
C PRO A 202 -11.63 -13.96 -5.38
N MET A 203 -12.55 -13.35 -6.13
CA MET A 203 -13.48 -12.34 -5.61
C MET A 203 -14.31 -12.84 -4.41
N ASP A 204 -14.67 -14.13 -4.39
CA ASP A 204 -15.41 -14.71 -3.26
C ASP A 204 -14.54 -14.92 -2.00
N GLU A 205 -13.22 -14.92 -2.15
CA GLU A 205 -12.25 -14.92 -1.03
C GLU A 205 -11.88 -13.49 -0.57
N MET A 206 -12.22 -12.45 -1.34
CA MET A 206 -12.00 -11.06 -0.93
C MET A 206 -12.93 -10.68 0.22
N PRO A 207 -12.48 -9.86 1.20
CA PRO A 207 -13.33 -9.41 2.29
C PRO A 207 -14.58 -8.68 1.78
N HIS A 208 -15.75 -9.24 2.09
CA HIS A 208 -17.03 -8.67 1.73
C HIS A 208 -18.09 -8.99 2.78
N LEU A 209 -19.17 -8.21 2.80
CA LEU A 209 -20.38 -8.51 3.57
C LEU A 209 -21.60 -7.97 2.83
N ILE A 210 -22.72 -8.68 2.90
CA ILE A 210 -24.01 -8.24 2.36
C ILE A 210 -25.05 -8.46 3.44
N ASN A 211 -25.83 -7.41 3.72
CA ASN A 211 -26.94 -7.40 4.67
C ASN A 211 -26.56 -8.01 6.03
N PRO A 212 -25.58 -7.42 6.74
CA PRO A 212 -25.09 -7.99 7.98
C PRO A 212 -26.23 -8.03 9.01
N PRO A 213 -26.34 -9.07 9.85
CA PRO A 213 -27.40 -9.18 10.86
C PRO A 213 -27.48 -7.97 11.82
N ALA A 214 -26.35 -7.30 12.06
CA ALA A 214 -26.29 -6.08 12.86
C ALA A 214 -27.01 -4.88 12.21
N GLY A 215 -27.28 -4.92 10.91
CA GLY A 215 -27.86 -3.82 10.13
C GLY A 215 -26.91 -2.64 9.88
N TRP A 216 -25.61 -2.82 10.15
CA TRP A 216 -24.55 -1.84 9.88
C TRP A 216 -23.19 -2.53 9.83
N PHE A 217 -22.22 -1.86 9.24
CA PHE A 217 -20.79 -2.16 9.36
C PHE A 217 -20.02 -0.85 9.55
N VAL A 218 -18.75 -0.96 9.92
CA VAL A 218 -17.83 0.17 10.02
C VAL A 218 -16.57 -0.18 9.26
N ASN A 219 -16.13 0.74 8.41
CA ASN A 219 -14.79 0.72 7.87
C ASN A 219 -14.17 2.12 8.03
N ALA A 220 -12.95 2.14 8.53
CA ALA A 220 -12.12 3.33 8.63
C ALA A 220 -10.67 2.95 8.30
N ASN A 221 -10.45 2.29 7.15
CA ASN A 221 -9.14 1.75 6.71
C ASN A 221 -8.54 0.69 7.65
N ASN A 222 -9.33 0.20 8.61
CA ASN A 222 -8.94 -0.88 9.51
C ASN A 222 -8.94 -2.23 8.78
N ASP A 223 -8.30 -3.21 9.40
CA ASP A 223 -8.33 -4.61 8.97
C ASP A 223 -9.80 -5.08 8.81
N PRO A 224 -10.20 -5.51 7.61
CA PRO A 224 -11.58 -5.88 7.33
C PRO A 224 -11.94 -7.31 7.72
N ALA A 225 -10.94 -8.19 7.86
CA ALA A 225 -11.14 -9.62 8.12
C ALA A 225 -10.47 -10.10 9.41
N GLY A 226 -9.76 -9.22 10.11
CA GLY A 226 -9.02 -9.56 11.31
C GLY A 226 -7.76 -10.37 11.04
N THR A 227 -7.15 -10.24 9.85
CA THR A 227 -5.94 -10.94 9.44
C THR A 227 -4.69 -10.56 10.22
N VAL A 228 -4.70 -9.47 11.00
CA VAL A 228 -3.53 -9.03 11.78
C VAL A 228 -3.79 -8.86 13.28
N LEU A 229 -4.93 -9.31 13.80
CA LEU A 229 -5.31 -9.07 15.20
C LEU A 229 -4.39 -9.75 16.22
N ASP A 230 -3.76 -10.85 15.83
CA ASP A 230 -2.80 -11.61 16.61
C ASP A 230 -1.34 -11.25 16.30
N ASN A 231 -1.13 -10.17 15.52
CA ASN A 231 0.17 -9.71 15.05
C ASN A 231 0.89 -10.72 14.13
N ASN A 232 0.14 -11.59 13.45
CA ASN A 232 0.67 -12.53 12.47
C ASN A 232 -0.16 -12.53 11.16
N PRO A 233 0.22 -11.75 10.14
CA PRO A 233 -0.49 -11.70 8.85
C PRO A 233 -0.39 -12.98 8.00
N LEU A 234 0.35 -14.00 8.45
CA LEU A 234 0.75 -15.15 7.63
C LEU A 234 0.31 -16.50 8.19
N ASN A 235 -0.71 -16.52 9.06
CA ASN A 235 -1.17 -17.75 9.71
C ASN A 235 -2.62 -18.16 9.37
N GLN A 236 -3.29 -17.39 8.52
CA GLN A 236 -4.61 -17.76 8.03
C GLN A 236 -4.49 -18.60 6.77
N LEU A 237 -5.39 -19.57 6.60
CA LEU A 237 -5.42 -20.45 5.44
C LEU A 237 -6.55 -20.07 4.50
N ARG A 238 -6.27 -20.14 3.21
CA ARG A 238 -7.30 -20.02 2.17
C ARG A 238 -8.15 -21.28 2.13
N PRO A 239 -9.44 -21.19 1.76
CA PRO A 239 -10.29 -22.36 1.53
C PRO A 239 -9.71 -23.32 0.48
N GLY A 240 -9.06 -22.78 -0.56
CA GLY A 240 -8.42 -23.53 -1.64
C GLY A 240 -6.98 -24.00 -1.33
N GLY A 241 -6.47 -23.79 -0.12
CA GLY A 241 -5.09 -24.05 0.26
C GLY A 241 -4.16 -22.85 0.02
N GLY A 242 -3.03 -22.83 0.75
CA GLY A 242 -2.11 -21.69 0.81
C GLY A 242 -2.47 -20.68 1.91
N LEU A 243 -1.56 -19.73 2.14
CA LEU A 243 -1.72 -18.67 3.12
C LEU A 243 -2.69 -17.59 2.59
N TYR A 244 -3.66 -17.22 3.42
CA TYR A 244 -4.57 -16.11 3.19
C TYR A 244 -3.92 -14.82 3.67
N TYR A 245 -3.18 -14.19 2.77
CA TYR A 245 -2.45 -12.95 3.02
C TYR A 245 -3.09 -11.80 2.25
N LEU A 246 -3.44 -10.73 2.97
CA LEU A 246 -4.02 -9.51 2.38
C LEU A 246 -3.07 -8.32 2.52
N ASN A 247 -2.52 -8.09 3.71
CA ASN A 247 -1.43 -7.14 3.99
C ASN A 247 -0.94 -7.36 5.44
N ALA A 248 0.25 -6.85 5.76
CA ALA A 248 0.83 -6.84 7.10
C ALA A 248 0.34 -5.71 8.01
N GLY A 249 -0.35 -4.69 7.49
CA GLY A 249 -0.72 -3.51 8.29
C GLY A 249 -1.96 -2.76 7.80
N TYR A 250 -2.73 -2.24 8.75
CA TYR A 250 -3.93 -1.45 8.52
C TYR A 250 -3.98 -0.26 9.49
N ASP A 251 -4.98 0.63 9.37
CA ASP A 251 -5.26 1.60 10.43
C ASP A 251 -5.48 0.86 11.75
N ALA A 252 -4.91 1.39 12.84
CA ALA A 252 -4.97 0.79 14.18
C ALA A 252 -6.40 0.65 14.75
N GLY A 253 -7.42 1.14 14.04
CA GLY A 253 -8.82 0.87 14.33
C GLY A 253 -9.44 1.83 15.34
N PHE A 254 -8.71 2.85 15.82
CA PHE A 254 -9.26 3.82 16.77
C PHE A 254 -10.44 4.61 16.20
N ARG A 255 -10.40 4.94 14.91
CA ARG A 255 -11.53 5.59 14.21
C ARG A 255 -12.72 4.63 14.12
N ALA A 256 -12.47 3.39 13.70
CA ALA A 256 -13.50 2.37 13.60
C ALA A 256 -14.16 2.10 14.97
N GLY A 257 -13.35 1.90 16.02
CA GLY A 257 -13.83 1.72 17.40
C GLY A 257 -14.68 2.89 17.89
N ARG A 258 -14.26 4.14 17.60
CA ARG A 258 -15.06 5.31 17.97
C ARG A 258 -16.40 5.37 17.23
N ILE A 259 -16.42 5.05 15.94
CA ILE A 259 -17.65 5.00 15.15
C ILE A 259 -18.57 3.91 15.70
N THR A 260 -18.03 2.73 16.02
CA THR A 260 -18.76 1.61 16.64
C THR A 260 -19.40 2.02 17.97
N GLU A 261 -18.65 2.63 18.89
CA GLU A 261 -19.20 3.14 20.16
C GLU A 261 -20.39 4.09 19.92
N LEU A 262 -20.25 5.01 18.97
CA LEU A 262 -21.29 6.00 18.68
C LEU A 262 -22.54 5.38 18.07
N ILE A 263 -22.35 4.41 17.17
CA ILE A 263 -23.40 3.60 16.55
C ILE A 263 -24.16 2.83 17.64
N GLN A 264 -23.46 2.17 18.56
CA GLN A 264 -24.06 1.36 19.62
C GLN A 264 -24.73 2.21 20.71
N SER A 265 -24.19 3.40 21.01
CA SER A 265 -24.74 4.31 22.04
C SER A 265 -26.11 4.93 21.69
N LYS A 266 -26.61 4.72 20.47
CA LYS A 266 -27.91 5.25 19.99
C LYS A 266 -28.77 4.14 19.38
N PRO A 267 -29.38 3.27 20.21
CA PRO A 267 -30.33 2.27 19.71
C PRO A 267 -31.58 2.95 19.13
N GLY A 268 -31.99 2.58 17.91
CA GLY A 268 -33.20 3.06 17.22
C GLY A 268 -32.99 3.55 15.77
N PRO A 269 -34.07 3.86 15.02
CA PRO A 269 -34.01 4.32 13.64
C PRO A 269 -33.19 5.60 13.48
N ARG A 270 -32.16 5.56 12.63
CA ARG A 270 -31.22 6.67 12.46
C ARG A 270 -31.71 7.62 11.37
N ARG A 271 -32.18 8.81 11.75
CA ARG A 271 -32.40 9.93 10.81
C ARG A 271 -31.05 10.48 10.32
N GLY A 272 -30.96 10.98 9.09
CA GLY A 272 -29.70 11.37 8.43
C GLY A 272 -28.76 12.27 9.25
N ASN A 273 -29.32 13.13 10.11
CA ASN A 273 -28.60 14.05 10.98
C ASN A 273 -27.76 13.31 12.05
N ALA A 274 -28.09 12.06 12.39
CA ALA A 274 -27.35 11.25 13.36
C ALA A 274 -25.98 10.84 12.84
N LEU A 275 -25.86 10.46 11.57
CA LEU A 275 -24.60 10.07 10.93
C LEU A 275 -23.68 11.27 10.71
N GLN A 276 -24.22 12.44 10.34
CA GLN A 276 -23.44 13.68 10.26
C GLN A 276 -22.82 14.07 11.61
N ARG A 277 -23.52 13.84 12.73
CA ARG A 277 -22.96 14.04 14.07
C ARG A 277 -21.87 13.04 14.41
N VAL A 278 -21.99 11.79 13.97
CA VAL A 278 -20.92 10.78 14.12
C VAL A 278 -19.66 11.28 13.43
N ALA A 279 -19.74 11.65 12.15
CA ALA A 279 -18.60 12.16 11.36
C ALA A 279 -17.90 13.35 12.03
N ARG A 280 -18.66 14.34 12.51
CA ARG A 280 -18.11 15.52 13.22
C ARG A 280 -17.49 15.22 14.60
N SER A 281 -17.82 14.07 15.18
CA SER A 281 -17.38 13.68 16.53
C SER A 281 -16.20 12.70 16.54
N ILE A 282 -15.67 12.35 15.37
CA ILE A 282 -14.44 11.57 15.24
C ILE A 282 -13.29 12.50 15.63
N HIS A 283 -12.78 12.36 16.85
CA HIS A 283 -11.51 12.92 17.30
C HIS A 283 -10.59 11.75 17.65
N PRO A 284 -9.27 11.84 17.45
CA PRO A 284 -8.37 10.70 17.69
C PRO A 284 -8.47 10.23 19.15
N GLN A 285 -8.93 8.99 19.35
CA GLN A 285 -9.05 8.40 20.69
C GLN A 285 -7.69 8.31 21.40
N GLN A 286 -6.57 8.29 20.65
CA GLN A 286 -5.21 8.36 21.18
C GLN A 286 -5.03 9.56 22.12
N HIS A 287 -5.51 10.75 21.76
CA HIS A 287 -5.40 11.92 22.64
C HIS A 287 -6.16 11.73 23.94
N ARG A 288 -7.32 11.07 23.92
CA ARG A 288 -8.11 10.78 25.14
C ARG A 288 -7.49 9.68 25.99
N ARG A 289 -6.95 8.60 25.39
CA ARG A 289 -6.25 7.54 26.12
C ARG A 289 -4.95 8.05 26.73
N HIS A 290 -4.13 8.77 25.97
CA HIS A 290 -2.91 9.40 26.50
C HIS A 290 -3.24 10.47 27.54
N ALA A 291 -4.29 11.28 27.37
CA ALA A 291 -4.72 12.22 28.40
C ALA A 291 -5.21 11.51 29.67
N ARG A 292 -5.93 10.40 29.55
CA ARG A 292 -6.38 9.59 30.70
C ARG A 292 -5.21 8.89 31.39
N GLN A 293 -4.27 8.32 30.64
CA GLN A 293 -3.06 7.70 31.19
C GLN A 293 -2.17 8.75 31.88
N ARG A 294 -1.99 9.93 31.28
CA ARG A 294 -1.29 11.07 31.91
C ARG A 294 -2.02 11.58 33.16
N ALA A 295 -3.35 11.64 33.13
CA ALA A 295 -4.15 12.05 34.28
C ALA A 295 -4.15 11.00 35.40
N ALA A 296 -4.07 9.71 35.07
CA ALA A 296 -3.91 8.62 36.04
C ALA A 296 -2.52 8.64 36.67
N ALA A 297 -1.46 8.75 35.86
CA ALA A 297 -0.09 8.90 36.36
C ALA A 297 0.09 10.14 37.25
N ALA A 298 -0.53 11.27 36.89
CA ALA A 298 -0.51 12.48 37.72
C ALA A 298 -1.30 12.35 39.03
N ARG A 299 -2.29 11.43 39.10
CA ARG A 299 -3.04 11.14 40.34
C ARG A 299 -2.24 10.19 41.25
N ASP A 300 -1.54 9.22 40.68
CA ASP A 300 -0.67 8.31 41.42
C ASP A 300 0.57 9.04 42.00
N ASP A 301 1.16 9.98 41.24
CA ASP A 301 2.24 10.86 41.73
C ASP A 301 1.78 11.78 42.88
N ALA A 302 0.52 12.19 42.89
CA ALA A 302 -0.06 13.01 43.96
C ALA A 302 -0.40 12.21 45.23
N ALA A 303 -0.62 10.90 45.12
CA ALA A 303 -0.91 10.00 46.23
C ALA A 303 0.36 9.44 46.91
N GLY A 304 1.53 9.56 46.28
CA GLY A 304 2.77 8.88 46.68
C GLY A 304 3.75 9.63 47.58
N PHE A 305 3.49 10.86 48.05
CA PHE A 305 4.47 11.59 48.88
C PHE A 305 3.83 12.42 50.02
N PRO A 306 3.89 11.96 51.29
CA PRO A 306 3.78 12.86 52.42
C PRO A 306 5.14 13.54 52.63
N GLY A 307 5.18 14.83 52.30
CA GLY A 307 6.20 15.75 52.77
C GLY A 307 7.37 16.01 51.83
N ARG A 308 7.35 17.16 51.16
CA ARG A 308 8.60 17.90 50.90
C ARG A 308 8.41 19.39 51.16
N ARG A 309 9.22 19.87 52.12
CA ARG A 309 9.56 21.28 52.31
C ARG A 309 10.02 21.89 50.98
N ARG A 310 9.51 23.09 50.68
CA ARG A 310 10.04 23.97 49.63
C ARG A 310 11.52 24.27 49.90
N LEU A 311 12.38 23.97 48.93
CA LEU A 311 13.69 24.62 48.82
C LEU A 311 13.72 25.38 47.50
N ARG A 312 13.75 26.72 47.63
CA ARG A 312 14.13 27.67 46.58
C ARG A 312 15.63 27.53 46.33
N GLY A 313 16.04 27.49 45.06
CA GLY A 313 17.45 27.62 44.68
C GLY A 313 17.66 27.28 43.22
N GLY A 314 17.82 28.30 42.38
CA GLY A 314 17.98 28.15 40.94
C GLY A 314 19.36 27.68 40.51
N ARG A 315 19.43 27.09 39.31
CA ARG A 315 20.50 27.27 38.33
C ARG A 315 19.98 26.82 36.96
N ARG A 316 20.00 27.74 35.98
CA ARG A 316 19.75 27.44 34.57
C ARG A 316 20.96 26.67 34.03
N VAL A 317 20.73 25.51 33.44
CA VAL A 317 21.73 24.80 32.63
C VAL A 317 21.48 25.14 31.16
N HIS A 318 22.51 25.69 30.54
CA HIS A 318 22.55 26.12 29.15
C HIS A 318 22.89 24.91 28.27
N THR A 319 22.05 24.56 27.31
CA THR A 319 22.38 23.61 26.23
C THR A 319 23.00 24.38 25.05
N PRO A 320 24.18 23.99 24.53
CA PRO A 320 24.73 24.61 23.33
C PRO A 320 24.10 24.01 22.07
N ARG A 321 23.64 24.89 21.17
CA ARG A 321 23.34 24.58 19.77
C ARG A 321 24.66 24.31 19.03
N ALA A 322 24.84 23.09 18.52
CA ALA A 322 25.88 22.83 17.52
C ALA A 322 25.31 23.10 16.12
N SER A 323 26.01 23.98 15.40
CA SER A 323 25.69 24.49 14.08
C SER A 323 26.03 23.51 12.96
N SER A 324 25.23 23.59 11.90
CA SER A 324 25.20 22.77 10.68
C SER A 324 26.34 23.01 9.68
N GLU A 325 27.52 23.42 10.13
CA GLU A 325 28.61 23.85 9.23
C GLU A 325 29.83 22.92 9.18
N ARG A 326 29.88 21.85 9.97
CA ARG A 326 31.02 20.89 9.93
C ARG A 326 30.80 19.64 9.08
N LEU A 327 29.62 19.45 8.47
CA LEU A 327 29.36 18.30 7.58
C LEU A 327 29.63 18.59 6.08
N ARG A 328 29.88 19.85 5.70
CA ARG A 328 30.06 20.25 4.29
C ARG A 328 31.51 20.23 3.78
N ALA A 329 32.49 19.91 4.62
CA ALA A 329 33.91 19.95 4.24
C ALA A 329 34.56 18.58 3.99
N LEU A 330 33.81 17.48 4.01
CA LEU A 330 34.37 16.12 3.85
C LEU A 330 34.04 15.42 2.52
N ILE A 331 33.31 16.08 1.60
CA ILE A 331 32.82 15.46 0.34
C ILE A 331 33.53 16.00 -0.92
N THR A 332 34.56 16.84 -0.78
CA THR A 332 35.21 17.49 -1.95
C THR A 332 36.70 17.16 -2.12
N SER A 333 37.12 15.89 -1.99
CA SER A 333 38.52 15.53 -2.33
C SER A 333 38.81 14.08 -2.76
N ARG A 334 37.90 13.38 -3.47
CA ARG A 334 38.24 12.09 -4.12
C ARG A 334 37.55 11.82 -5.46
N ILE A 335 37.57 12.79 -6.38
CA ILE A 335 37.41 12.54 -7.81
C ILE A 335 38.36 13.49 -8.56
N SER A 336 39.64 13.11 -8.62
CA SER A 336 40.68 13.62 -9.56
C SER A 336 41.99 12.90 -9.24
N ALA A 337 42.16 11.69 -9.79
CA ALA A 337 43.44 11.04 -10.10
C ALA A 337 43.16 9.80 -10.94
#